data_AF-A0A0G0I6C8-F1
#
_entry.id   AF-A0A0G0I6C8-F1
#
_cell.length_a   1.000
_cell.length_b   1.000
_cell.length_c   1.000
_cell.angle_alpha   90.00
_cell.angle_beta   90.00
_cell.angle_gamma   90.00
#
_symmetry.space_group_name_H-M   'P 1'
#
loop_
_entity.id
_entity.type
_entity.pdbx_description
1 polymer ?
#
loop_
_entity_poly.entity_id
_entity_poly.type
_entity_poly.pdbx_seq_one_letter_code
_entity_poly.pdbx_strand_id
1 'polypeptide(L)'
;MLRLSYSWCIMFSMDALMKKINIGTLNRKPVVIIPTDAWDKMRARFEDMQEDLEMYNSVNYKKSIARARASKKSYTSEQVYKKLDLV
;
A
#
# COMPACT_ATOMS: atom_id res chain seq x y z
N MET A 1 -5.52 -2.03 -17.50
CA MET A 1 -5.04 -0.66 -17.79
C MET A 1 -5.57 0.34 -16.73
N LEU A 2 -5.46 0.02 -15.43
CA LEU A 2 -5.98 0.84 -14.32
C LEU A 2 -4.91 1.21 -13.29
N ARG A 3 -3.68 0.69 -13.40
CA ARG A 3 -2.61 0.87 -12.40
C ARG A 3 -1.95 2.26 -12.43
N LEU A 4 -2.14 3.04 -13.50
CA LEU A 4 -1.43 4.30 -13.70
C LEU A 4 -2.17 5.51 -13.12
N SER A 5 -3.51 5.49 -13.02
CA SER A 5 -4.24 6.66 -12.47
C SER A 5 -4.16 6.73 -10.94
N TYR A 6 -4.20 5.60 -10.24
CA TYR A 6 -4.08 5.56 -8.77
C TYR A 6 -2.68 6.01 -8.32
N SER A 7 -1.61 5.52 -8.97
CA SER A 7 -0.24 5.85 -8.58
C SER A 7 0.07 7.36 -8.62
N TRP A 8 -0.51 8.08 -9.57
CA TRP A 8 -0.31 9.53 -9.73
C TRP A 8 -1.08 10.34 -8.68
N CYS A 9 -2.30 9.94 -8.35
CA CYS A 9 -3.11 10.58 -7.30
C CYS A 9 -2.53 10.31 -5.90
N ILE A 10 -1.98 9.12 -5.70
CA ILE A 10 -1.33 8.63 -4.48
C ILE A 10 -0.02 9.38 -4.20
N MET A 11 0.72 9.76 -5.25
CA MET A 11 1.97 10.53 -5.13
C MET A 11 1.71 12.00 -4.78
N PHE A 12 0.73 12.64 -5.44
CA PHE A 12 0.35 14.04 -5.17
C PHE A 12 -0.14 14.29 -3.74
N SER A 13 -0.85 13.31 -3.15
CA SER A 13 -1.37 13.41 -1.78
C SER A 13 -0.26 13.40 -0.73
N MET A 14 0.81 12.60 -0.94
CA MET A 14 1.89 12.47 0.04
C MET A 14 2.80 13.71 0.04
N ASP A 15 3.07 14.31 -1.12
CA ASP A 15 3.84 15.55 -1.23
C ASP A 15 3.15 16.72 -0.50
N ALA A 16 1.82 16.79 -0.56
CA ALA A 16 1.04 17.78 0.17
C ALA A 16 1.09 17.57 1.69
N LEU A 17 1.15 16.30 2.15
CA LEU A 17 1.32 15.96 3.56
C LEU A 17 2.73 16.29 4.04
N MET A 18 3.77 15.96 3.26
CA MET A 18 5.17 16.25 3.57
C MET A 18 5.45 17.75 3.68
N LYS A 19 4.77 18.60 2.89
CA LYS A 19 4.87 20.07 2.99
C LYS A 19 4.33 20.64 4.30
N LYS A 20 3.45 19.91 5.01
CA LYS A 20 2.92 20.33 6.32
C LYS A 20 3.82 19.91 7.48
N ILE A 21 4.81 19.07 7.22
CA ILE A 21 5.76 18.60 8.22
C ILE A 21 6.82 19.68 8.41
N ASN A 22 6.87 20.23 9.63
CA ASN A 22 7.89 21.21 9.99
C ASN A 22 9.04 20.51 10.71
N ILE A 23 10.26 20.74 10.23
CA ILE A 23 11.49 20.30 10.89
C ILE A 23 11.91 21.41 11.85
N GLY A 24 11.75 21.17 13.14
CA GLY A 24 12.10 22.10 14.20
C GLY A 24 13.29 21.61 15.01
N THR A 25 13.77 22.46 15.93
CA THR A 25 14.69 22.04 16.98
C THR A 25 14.05 22.25 18.35
N LEU A 26 14.07 21.22 19.18
CA LEU A 26 13.61 21.28 20.56
C LEU A 26 14.78 20.84 21.44
N ASN A 27 15.22 21.70 22.37
CA ASN A 27 16.40 21.44 23.21
C ASN A 27 17.64 20.99 22.44
N ARG A 28 17.98 21.70 21.34
CA ARG A 28 19.13 21.42 20.44
C ARG A 28 19.08 20.06 19.73
N LYS A 29 17.96 19.34 19.80
CA LYS A 29 17.74 18.11 19.05
C LYS A 29 16.78 18.38 17.87
N PRO A 30 17.10 17.88 16.67
CA PRO A 30 16.16 17.97 15.55
C PRO A 30 14.93 17.14 15.86
N VAL A 31 13.75 17.73 15.68
CA VAL A 31 12.46 17.07 15.87
C VAL A 31 11.55 17.35 14.68
N VAL A 32 10.79 16.33 14.32
CA VAL A 32 9.82 16.38 13.24
C VAL A 32 8.44 16.60 13.86
N ILE A 33 7.81 17.74 13.55
CA ILE A 33 6.47 18.04 14.05
C ILE A 33 5.48 17.66 12.96
N ILE A 34 4.66 16.66 13.26
CA ILE A 34 3.65 16.12 12.36
C ILE A 34 2.26 16.46 12.92
N PRO A 35 1.42 17.20 12.17
CA PRO A 35 0.02 17.38 12.51
C PRO A 35 -0.71 16.05 12.67
N THR A 36 -1.59 15.93 13.67
CA THR A 36 -2.28 14.66 13.98
C THR A 36 -3.11 14.14 12.82
N ASP A 37 -3.78 15.03 12.07
CA ASP A 37 -4.55 14.70 10.86
C ASP A 37 -3.68 14.11 9.74
N ALA A 38 -2.44 14.58 9.63
CA ALA A 38 -1.47 14.07 8.68
C ALA A 38 -0.87 12.73 9.15
N TRP A 39 -0.66 12.57 10.46
CA TRP A 39 -0.14 11.35 11.06
C TRP A 39 -1.10 10.16 10.89
N ASP A 40 -2.39 10.33 11.13
CA ASP A 40 -3.36 9.25 10.98
C ASP A 40 -3.46 8.75 9.53
N LYS A 41 -3.42 9.68 8.57
CA LYS A 41 -3.38 9.36 7.13
C LYS A 41 -2.09 8.65 6.73
N MET A 42 -0.96 9.06 7.30
CA MET A 42 0.32 8.38 7.06
C MET A 42 0.32 6.98 7.67
N ARG A 43 -0.18 6.81 8.91
CA ARG A 43 -0.23 5.51 9.60
C ARG A 43 -1.03 4.48 8.82
N ALA A 44 -2.28 4.79 8.45
CA ALA A 44 -3.12 3.87 7.69
C ALA A 44 -2.42 3.42 6.39
N ARG A 45 -1.72 4.33 5.73
CA ARG A 45 -0.99 4.04 4.50
C ARG A 45 0.29 3.24 4.74
N PHE A 46 0.98 3.46 5.86
CA PHE A 46 2.14 2.66 6.24
C PHE A 46 1.76 1.23 6.56
N GLU A 47 0.61 1.00 7.20
CA GLU A 47 0.09 -0.33 7.50
C GLU A 47 -0.19 -1.12 6.21
N ASP A 48 -0.92 -0.54 5.26
CA ASP A 48 -1.15 -1.14 3.94
C ASP A 48 0.17 -1.44 3.20
N MET A 49 1.11 -0.48 3.22
CA MET A 49 2.41 -0.66 2.56
C MET A 49 3.28 -1.71 3.25
N GLN A 50 3.15 -1.86 4.56
CA GLN A 50 3.90 -2.86 5.33
C GLN A 50 3.40 -4.26 5.01
N GLU A 51 2.08 -4.47 4.96
CA GLU A 51 1.49 -5.76 4.55
C GLU A 51 1.94 -6.15 3.15
N ASP A 52 1.89 -5.20 2.20
CA ASP A 52 2.37 -5.40 0.82
C ASP A 52 3.88 -5.73 0.78
N LEU A 53 4.69 -5.08 1.60
CA LEU A 53 6.13 -5.30 1.68
C LEU A 53 6.45 -6.70 2.25
N GLU A 54 5.74 -7.11 3.30
CA GLU A 54 5.88 -8.42 3.92
C GLU A 54 5.47 -9.54 2.95
N MET A 55 4.35 -9.36 2.25
CA MET A 55 3.91 -10.26 1.17
C MET A 55 4.94 -10.31 0.04
N TYR A 56 5.45 -9.15 -0.40
CA TYR A 56 6.46 -9.09 -1.45
C TYR A 56 7.76 -9.79 -1.04
N ASN A 57 8.18 -9.70 0.21
CA ASN A 57 9.40 -10.35 0.69
C ASN A 57 9.21 -11.86 0.95
N SER A 58 7.98 -12.33 1.11
CA SER A 58 7.68 -13.75 1.31
C SER A 58 8.06 -14.62 0.10
N VAL A 59 8.93 -15.59 0.35
CA VAL A 59 9.36 -16.60 -0.66
C VAL A 59 8.17 -17.43 -1.14
N ASN A 60 7.24 -17.75 -0.24
CA ASN A 60 6.05 -18.53 -0.55
C ASN A 60 5.11 -17.76 -1.49
N TYR A 61 4.93 -16.48 -1.24
CA TYR A 61 4.12 -15.60 -2.09
C TYR A 61 4.70 -15.57 -3.51
N LYS A 62 6.00 -15.28 -3.67
CA LYS A 62 6.67 -15.29 -4.99
C LYS A 62 6.49 -16.60 -5.74
N LYS A 63 6.71 -17.74 -5.06
CA LYS A 63 6.53 -19.08 -5.65
C LYS A 63 5.08 -19.36 -6.05
N SER A 64 4.11 -18.89 -5.27
CA SER A 64 2.68 -19.06 -5.58
C SER A 64 2.27 -18.25 -6.82
N ILE A 65 2.73 -17.00 -6.94
CA ILE A 65 2.49 -16.14 -8.11
C ILE A 65 3.15 -16.72 -9.37
N ALA A 66 4.37 -17.23 -9.27
CA ALA A 66 5.04 -17.89 -10.39
C ALA A 66 4.25 -19.11 -10.88
N ARG A 67 3.78 -19.97 -9.97
CA ARG A 67 2.92 -21.12 -10.29
C ARG A 67 1.59 -20.70 -10.91
N ALA A 68 0.93 -19.68 -10.34
CA ALA A 68 -0.32 -19.15 -10.87
C ALA A 68 -0.15 -18.63 -12.31
N ARG A 69 0.91 -17.85 -12.58
CA ARG A 69 1.24 -17.35 -13.93
C ARG A 69 1.54 -18.49 -14.91
N ALA A 70 2.30 -19.49 -14.48
CA ALA A 70 2.61 -20.67 -15.31
C ALA A 70 1.35 -21.46 -15.66
N SER A 71 0.37 -21.53 -14.76
CA SER A 71 -0.86 -22.30 -14.96
C SER A 71 -1.76 -21.73 -16.07
N LYS A 72 -1.65 -20.43 -16.39
CA LYS A 72 -2.52 -19.69 -17.33
C LYS A 72 -4.03 -19.87 -17.07
N LYS A 73 -4.42 -20.38 -15.90
CA LYS A 73 -5.81 -20.55 -15.50
C LYS A 73 -6.34 -19.20 -15.02
N SER A 74 -7.30 -18.65 -15.75
CA SER A 74 -8.10 -17.53 -15.30
C SER A 74 -9.48 -18.03 -14.87
N TYR A 75 -10.05 -17.36 -13.88
CA TYR A 75 -11.44 -17.55 -13.49
C TYR A 75 -12.21 -16.29 -13.80
N THR A 76 -13.44 -16.43 -14.29
CA THR A 76 -14.36 -15.29 -14.39
C THR A 76 -14.87 -14.92 -12.99
N SER A 77 -15.38 -13.70 -12.82
CA SER A 77 -15.90 -13.25 -11.54
C SER A 77 -16.98 -14.20 -10.99
N GLU A 78 -17.91 -14.66 -11.83
CA GLU A 78 -18.95 -15.64 -11.45
C GLU A 78 -18.36 -16.97 -10.95
N GLN A 79 -17.32 -17.48 -11.61
CA GLN A 79 -16.64 -18.71 -11.19
C GLN A 79 -15.91 -18.55 -9.85
N VAL A 80 -15.41 -17.35 -9.55
CA VAL A 80 -14.79 -17.03 -8.27
C VAL A 80 -15.84 -17.00 -7.17
N TYR A 81 -16.95 -16.28 -7.38
CA TYR A 81 -18.04 -16.20 -6.38
C TYR A 81 -18.60 -17.58 -6.03
N LYS A 82 -18.86 -18.41 -7.05
CA LYS A 82 -19.36 -19.78 -6.86
C LYS A 82 -18.36 -20.69 -6.13
N LYS A 83 -17.05 -20.46 -6.30
CA LYS A 83 -16.00 -21.24 -5.60
C LYS A 83 -15.79 -20.82 -4.16
N LEU A 84 -16.04 -19.56 -3.86
CA LEU A 84 -15.88 -18.98 -2.53
C LEU A 84 -17.17 -19.04 -1.71
N ASP A 85 -18.24 -19.62 -2.25
CA ASP A 85 -19.56 -19.71 -1.61
C ASP A 85 -20.10 -18.34 -1.20
N LEU A 86 -19.84 -17.34 -2.04
CA LEU A 86 -20.27 -15.96 -1.84
C LEU A 86 -21.61 -15.67 -2.53
N VAL A 87 -22.12 -16.61 -3.36
CA VAL A 87 -23.43 -16.63 -4.05
C VAL A 87 -23.83 -18.08 -4.35
#